data_AF-A0A1H7GAU3-F1
#
_entry.id   AF-A0A1H7GAU3-F1
#
_cell.length_a   1.000
_cell.length_b   1.000
_cell.length_c   1.000
_cell.angle_alpha   90.00
_cell.angle_beta   90.00
_cell.angle_gamma   90.00
#
_symmetry.space_group_name_H-M   'P 1'
#
loop_
_entity.id
_entity.type
_entity.pdbx_description
1 polymer ?
#
loop_
_entity_poly.entity_id
_entity_poly.type
_entity_poly.pdbx_seq_one_letter_code
_entity_poly.pdbx_strand_id
1 'polypeptide(L)'
;MRKIIPYKSKVDAMKSLDNGGRFYNILTKAEDGVISQSELGKVSGLFRDKQKMILFLDLATSKLDANETKEIFSSLSNEMQSVYDRYSSKELLIHEVKEKGELSKSLVITGVPKKIASKSDFNGFIMIPIVAGKVTTFTMIPIVDTYDVYEIVADKDTFIIAHAKGSQKLPEQRIKVAGVLKELKSKKDETTSEKYLEVVYYLDL
;
A
#
# COMPACT_ATOMS: atom_id res chain seq x y z
N MET A 1 -9.23 1.88 -0.76
CA MET A 1 -8.27 1.43 -1.78
C MET A 1 -8.40 2.31 -3.02
N ARG A 2 -7.31 2.61 -3.74
CA ARG A 2 -7.30 3.55 -4.89
C ARG A 2 -6.49 3.01 -6.07
N LYS A 3 -7.00 3.22 -7.29
CA LYS A 3 -6.26 2.99 -8.54
C LYS A 3 -5.16 4.04 -8.74
N ILE A 4 -3.95 3.61 -9.07
CA ILE A 4 -2.82 4.48 -9.42
C ILE A 4 -2.60 4.44 -10.93
N ILE A 5 -2.35 5.61 -11.51
CA ILE A 5 -1.89 5.78 -12.88
C ILE A 5 -0.43 6.22 -12.78
N PRO A 6 0.53 5.36 -13.16
CA PRO A 6 1.94 5.72 -13.12
C PRO A 6 2.25 6.88 -14.07
N TYR A 7 3.21 7.72 -13.69
CA TYR A 7 3.74 8.77 -14.53
C TYR A 7 4.45 8.19 -15.74
N LYS A 8 4.40 8.94 -16.85
CA LYS A 8 4.99 8.49 -18.13
C LYS A 8 6.44 8.94 -18.31
N SER A 9 6.86 9.94 -17.57
CA SER A 9 8.22 10.49 -17.62
C SER A 9 8.54 11.24 -16.33
N LYS A 10 9.83 11.52 -16.10
CA LYS A 10 10.29 12.36 -14.99
C LYS A 10 9.61 13.74 -14.99
N VAL A 11 9.45 14.35 -16.16
CA VAL A 11 8.87 15.71 -16.29
C VAL A 11 7.43 15.71 -15.80
N ASP A 12 6.64 14.70 -16.17
CA ASP A 12 5.26 14.52 -15.72
C ASP A 12 5.19 14.29 -14.20
N ALA A 13 6.08 13.43 -13.69
CA ALA A 13 6.19 13.16 -12.27
C ALA A 13 6.55 14.42 -11.46
N MET A 14 7.59 15.16 -11.86
CA MET A 14 8.03 16.37 -11.15
C MET A 14 6.95 17.45 -11.16
N LYS A 15 6.28 17.69 -12.29
CA LYS A 15 5.18 18.66 -12.38
C LYS A 15 4.04 18.36 -11.40
N SER A 16 3.81 17.07 -11.11
CA SER A 16 2.79 16.63 -10.16
C SER A 16 3.30 16.65 -8.71
N LEU A 17 4.53 16.17 -8.48
CA LEU A 17 5.08 15.92 -7.15
C LEU A 17 5.67 17.17 -6.48
N ASP A 18 6.19 18.13 -7.24
CA ASP A 18 6.71 19.41 -6.78
C ASP A 18 5.68 20.50 -7.12
N ASN A 19 4.71 20.68 -6.21
CA ASN A 19 3.47 21.42 -6.46
C ASN A 19 3.15 22.48 -5.41
N GLY A 20 4.14 22.83 -4.56
CA GLY A 20 4.02 23.87 -3.54
C GLY A 20 3.10 23.51 -2.38
N GLY A 21 2.68 22.25 -2.23
CA GLY A 21 2.02 21.75 -1.02
C GLY A 21 0.67 22.43 -0.74
N ARG A 22 0.22 22.42 0.53
CA ARG A 22 -1.14 22.84 0.93
C ARG A 22 -1.47 24.28 0.49
N PHE A 23 -2.72 24.50 0.08
CA PHE A 23 -3.30 25.81 -0.30
C PHE A 23 -3.18 26.93 0.76
N TYR A 24 -2.83 26.60 2.02
CA TYR A 24 -2.76 27.56 3.12
C TYR A 24 -1.32 27.96 3.51
N ASN A 25 -0.28 27.37 2.89
CA ASN A 25 1.10 27.77 3.15
C ASN A 25 1.56 28.75 2.06
N ILE A 26 1.58 30.04 2.39
CA ILE A 26 2.14 31.13 1.55
C ILE A 26 3.67 30.96 1.36
N LEU A 27 4.30 30.05 2.11
CA LEU A 27 5.77 29.88 2.18
C LEU A 27 6.30 28.64 1.44
N THR A 28 5.46 27.73 0.96
CA THR A 28 5.93 26.56 0.20
C THR A 28 6.15 26.96 -1.25
N LYS A 29 7.40 26.88 -1.71
CA LYS A 29 7.77 27.15 -3.10
C LYS A 29 7.44 25.91 -3.93
N ALA A 30 6.59 26.07 -4.94
CA ALA A 30 6.43 25.06 -5.98
C ALA A 30 7.58 25.20 -6.99
N GLU A 31 7.89 24.11 -7.67
CA GLU A 31 8.87 24.05 -8.75
C GLU A 31 10.30 24.40 -8.28
N ASP A 32 10.63 24.11 -7.03
CA ASP A 32 11.97 24.32 -6.46
C ASP A 32 12.91 23.12 -6.65
N GLY A 33 12.42 22.05 -7.27
CA GLY A 33 13.13 20.81 -7.53
C GLY A 33 13.16 19.86 -6.34
N VAL A 34 12.53 20.21 -5.21
CA VAL A 34 12.54 19.44 -3.96
C VAL A 34 11.12 19.00 -3.58
N ILE A 35 10.89 17.70 -3.59
CA ILE A 35 9.62 17.08 -3.20
C ILE A 35 9.57 16.94 -1.68
N SER A 36 8.73 17.74 -1.03
CA SER A 36 8.47 17.72 0.41
C SER A 36 7.39 16.72 0.83
N GLN A 37 7.31 16.41 2.13
CA GLN A 37 6.20 15.62 2.69
C GLN A 37 4.85 16.28 2.41
N SER A 38 4.79 17.61 2.43
CA SER A 38 3.54 18.35 2.23
C SER A 38 3.00 18.20 0.82
N GLU A 39 3.89 18.13 -0.17
CA GLU A 39 3.54 17.97 -1.58
C GLU A 39 3.19 16.54 -1.91
N LEU A 40 4.02 15.58 -1.50
CA LEU A 40 3.70 14.17 -1.69
C LEU A 40 2.41 13.81 -0.96
N GLY A 41 2.16 14.38 0.23
CA GLY A 41 0.93 14.21 0.97
C GLY A 41 -0.30 14.80 0.27
N LYS A 42 -0.15 15.92 -0.44
CA LYS A 42 -1.21 16.55 -1.23
C LYS A 42 -1.59 15.70 -2.44
N VAL A 43 -0.61 15.22 -3.21
CA VAL A 43 -0.86 14.36 -4.39
C VAL A 43 -1.42 13.00 -3.98
N SER A 44 -0.82 12.38 -2.97
CA SER A 44 -1.28 11.08 -2.48
C SER A 44 -2.60 11.17 -1.73
N GLY A 45 -3.04 12.35 -1.28
CA GLY A 45 -4.19 12.54 -0.40
C GLY A 45 -3.95 12.06 1.04
N LEU A 46 -2.70 11.78 1.41
CA LEU A 46 -2.31 11.19 2.68
C LEU A 46 -1.26 12.04 3.37
N PHE A 47 -1.67 12.84 4.36
CA PHE A 47 -0.74 13.74 5.05
C PHE A 47 -0.05 13.13 6.28
N ARG A 48 -0.65 12.08 6.86
CA ARG A 48 -0.21 11.48 8.14
C ARG A 48 0.38 10.08 7.99
N ASP A 49 0.01 9.37 6.93
CA ASP A 49 0.40 7.98 6.72
C ASP A 49 1.63 7.90 5.81
N LYS A 50 2.81 8.08 6.43
CA LYS A 50 4.10 8.10 5.73
C LYS A 50 4.35 6.82 4.91
N GLN A 51 3.94 5.66 5.43
CA GLN A 51 4.11 4.39 4.72
C GLN A 51 3.31 4.35 3.43
N LYS A 52 2.03 4.73 3.49
CA LYS A 52 1.18 4.78 2.28
C LYS A 52 1.55 5.91 1.33
N MET A 53 2.22 6.97 1.79
CA MET A 53 2.81 7.99 0.92
C MET A 53 3.96 7.42 0.08
N ILE A 54 4.87 6.69 0.71
CA ILE A 54 5.99 6.05 0.00
C ILE A 54 5.46 4.96 -0.95
N LEU A 55 4.51 4.15 -0.50
CA LEU A 55 3.87 3.15 -1.37
C LEU A 55 3.17 3.79 -2.58
N PHE A 56 2.58 4.98 -2.42
CA PHE A 56 2.05 5.73 -3.56
C PHE A 56 3.16 6.14 -4.52
N LEU A 57 4.27 6.68 -4.01
CA LEU A 57 5.41 7.11 -4.80
C LEU A 57 5.96 5.93 -5.63
N ASP A 58 6.22 4.79 -4.99
CA ASP A 58 6.74 3.57 -5.63
C ASP A 58 5.87 3.14 -6.83
N LEU A 59 4.54 3.15 -6.66
CA LEU A 59 3.62 2.79 -7.74
C LEU A 59 3.51 3.88 -8.80
N ALA A 60 3.52 5.14 -8.40
CA ALA A 60 3.41 6.26 -9.32
C ALA A 60 4.63 6.38 -10.23
N THR A 61 5.81 5.97 -9.76
CA THR A 61 7.06 5.98 -10.55
C THR A 61 7.39 4.64 -11.19
N SER A 62 6.55 3.61 -11.06
CA SER A 62 6.89 2.23 -11.46
C SER A 62 7.09 2.01 -12.97
N LYS A 63 6.74 3.00 -13.81
CA LYS A 63 6.94 2.96 -15.28
C LYS A 63 8.11 3.84 -15.74
N LEU A 64 8.74 4.57 -14.83
CA LEU A 64 9.93 5.35 -15.13
C LEU A 64 11.13 4.41 -15.25
N ASP A 65 12.14 4.80 -16.03
CA ASP A 65 13.38 4.05 -16.07
C ASP A 65 14.20 4.25 -14.77
N ALA A 66 15.29 3.50 -14.63
CA ALA A 66 16.11 3.53 -13.43
C ALA A 66 16.78 4.89 -13.19
N ASN A 67 17.14 5.62 -14.25
CA ASN A 67 17.76 6.95 -14.13
C ASN A 67 16.70 7.98 -13.73
N GLU A 68 15.55 7.99 -14.40
CA GLU A 68 14.43 8.88 -14.06
C GLU A 68 13.96 8.66 -12.63
N THR A 69 13.81 7.40 -12.21
CA THR A 69 13.42 7.04 -10.84
C THR A 69 14.44 7.55 -9.83
N LYS A 70 15.75 7.38 -10.11
CA LYS A 70 16.83 7.88 -9.25
C LYS A 70 16.80 9.40 -9.14
N GLU A 71 16.52 10.11 -10.24
CA GLU A 71 16.41 11.56 -10.21
C GLU A 71 15.22 12.02 -9.36
N ILE A 72 14.04 11.39 -9.50
CA ILE A 72 12.89 11.67 -8.62
C ILE A 72 13.25 11.45 -7.15
N PHE A 73 13.97 10.37 -6.82
CA PHE A 73 14.38 10.11 -5.44
C PHE A 73 15.43 11.09 -4.93
N SER A 74 16.34 11.56 -5.79
CA SER A 74 17.29 12.61 -5.43
C SER A 74 16.63 13.96 -5.19
N SER A 75 15.46 14.19 -5.79
CA SER A 75 14.61 15.35 -5.55
C SER A 75 13.80 15.26 -4.26
N LEU A 76 13.75 14.13 -3.55
CA LEU A 76 13.10 14.08 -2.24
C LEU A 76 13.87 14.95 -1.24
N SER A 77 13.15 15.67 -0.37
CA SER A 77 13.78 16.34 0.76
C SER A 77 14.52 15.34 1.67
N ASN A 78 15.52 15.79 2.44
CA ASN A 78 16.28 14.90 3.34
C ASN A 78 15.39 14.11 4.31
N GLU A 79 14.32 14.73 4.81
CA GLU A 79 13.33 14.03 5.64
C GLU A 79 12.64 12.92 4.83
N MET A 80 12.21 13.24 3.60
CA MET A 80 11.51 12.28 2.74
C MET A 80 12.41 11.14 2.26
N GLN A 81 13.69 11.37 2.01
CA GLN A 81 14.67 10.31 1.75
C GLN A 81 14.74 9.34 2.93
N SER A 82 14.85 9.85 4.16
CA SER A 82 14.87 9.03 5.38
C SER A 82 13.57 8.23 5.58
N VAL A 83 12.43 8.82 5.21
CA VAL A 83 11.13 8.15 5.24
C VAL A 83 11.04 7.06 4.16
N TYR A 84 11.54 7.34 2.96
CA TYR A 84 11.60 6.39 1.85
C TYR A 84 12.44 5.16 2.22
N ASP A 85 13.65 5.35 2.74
CA ASP A 85 14.54 4.25 3.16
C ASP A 85 13.88 3.31 4.17
N ARG A 86 12.98 3.83 5.00
CA ARG A 86 12.28 3.05 6.03
C ARG A 86 11.10 2.25 5.51
N TYR A 87 10.37 2.80 4.53
CA TYR A 87 9.04 2.35 4.12
C TYR A 87 8.92 1.93 2.65
N SER A 88 10.01 2.02 1.89
CA SER A 88 10.10 1.55 0.51
C SER A 88 9.54 0.13 0.40
N SER A 89 8.77 -0.09 -0.66
CA SER A 89 8.13 -1.36 -0.89
C SER A 89 9.09 -2.38 -1.47
N LYS A 90 8.81 -3.64 -1.18
CA LYS A 90 9.45 -4.78 -1.81
C LYS A 90 8.48 -5.38 -2.82
N GLU A 91 8.93 -5.60 -4.06
CA GLU A 91 8.19 -6.43 -5.00
C GLU A 91 8.58 -7.90 -4.78
N LEU A 92 7.59 -8.78 -4.60
CA LEU A 92 7.80 -10.21 -4.43
C LEU A 92 6.86 -10.99 -5.34
N LEU A 93 7.29 -12.19 -5.73
CA LEU A 93 6.39 -13.18 -6.31
C LEU A 93 5.50 -13.77 -5.22
N ILE A 94 4.32 -14.26 -5.60
CA ILE A 94 3.31 -14.77 -4.66
C ILE A 94 3.87 -15.89 -3.75
N HIS A 95 4.59 -16.87 -4.30
CA HIS A 95 5.21 -17.93 -3.48
C HIS A 95 6.29 -17.43 -2.53
N GLU A 96 6.92 -16.29 -2.82
CA GLU A 96 7.98 -15.73 -1.97
C GLU A 96 7.42 -15.00 -0.76
N VAL A 97 6.15 -14.56 -0.79
CA VAL A 97 5.58 -13.72 0.26
C VAL A 97 5.59 -14.41 1.63
N LYS A 98 5.33 -15.72 1.67
CA LYS A 98 5.29 -16.48 2.92
C LYS A 98 6.64 -16.47 3.63
N GLU A 99 7.71 -16.70 2.89
CA GLU A 99 9.08 -16.82 3.42
C GLU A 99 9.77 -15.45 3.55
N LYS A 100 9.75 -14.63 2.50
CA LYS A 100 10.52 -13.39 2.37
C LYS A 100 9.74 -12.12 2.74
N GLY A 101 8.43 -12.23 2.97
CA GLY A 101 7.57 -11.10 3.34
C GLY A 101 7.66 -10.79 4.83
N GLU A 102 7.92 -9.53 5.16
CA GLU A 102 8.03 -9.05 6.54
C GLU A 102 6.74 -8.36 7.01
N LEU A 103 6.26 -8.70 8.21
CA LEU A 103 5.06 -8.07 8.76
C LEU A 103 5.25 -6.56 8.92
N SER A 104 4.17 -5.81 8.72
CA SER A 104 4.14 -4.34 8.75
C SER A 104 4.98 -3.65 7.67
N LYS A 105 5.57 -4.38 6.73
CA LYS A 105 6.29 -3.82 5.59
C LYS A 105 5.39 -3.66 4.37
N SER A 106 5.75 -2.67 3.56
CA SER A 106 5.10 -2.37 2.29
C SER A 106 5.47 -3.43 1.26
N LEU A 107 4.49 -3.95 0.55
CA LEU A 107 4.68 -5.02 -0.43
C LEU A 107 3.90 -4.73 -1.71
N VAL A 108 4.52 -5.04 -2.85
CA VAL A 108 3.88 -5.07 -4.16
C VAL A 108 3.89 -6.50 -4.69
N ILE A 109 2.74 -6.98 -5.15
CA ILE A 109 2.60 -8.28 -5.79
C ILE A 109 1.74 -8.16 -7.05
N THR A 110 1.96 -9.05 -8.00
CA THR A 110 1.23 -9.10 -9.27
C THR A 110 0.38 -10.36 -9.35
N GLY A 111 -0.86 -10.25 -9.84
CA GLY A 111 -1.70 -11.41 -10.13
C GLY A 111 -3.12 -11.03 -10.53
N VAL A 112 -4.00 -12.02 -10.61
CA VAL A 112 -5.43 -11.83 -10.93
C VAL A 112 -6.24 -12.03 -9.64
N PRO A 113 -6.93 -11.01 -9.12
CA PRO A 113 -7.73 -11.13 -7.91
C PRO A 113 -9.06 -11.82 -8.23
N LYS A 114 -9.44 -12.78 -7.39
CA LYS A 114 -10.74 -13.45 -7.39
C LYS A 114 -11.42 -13.20 -6.06
N LYS A 115 -12.60 -12.60 -6.09
CA LYS A 115 -13.31 -12.24 -4.86
C LYS A 115 -13.78 -13.51 -4.13
N ILE A 116 -13.55 -13.54 -2.82
CA ILE A 116 -14.14 -14.55 -1.94
C ILE A 116 -15.55 -14.09 -1.56
N ALA A 117 -16.56 -14.91 -1.86
CA ALA A 117 -17.95 -14.48 -1.88
C ALA A 117 -18.60 -14.41 -0.49
N SER A 118 -18.20 -15.25 0.47
CA SER A 118 -18.91 -15.37 1.75
C SER A 118 -18.04 -15.77 2.94
N LYS A 119 -18.60 -15.61 4.14
CA LYS A 119 -17.98 -16.04 5.42
C LYS A 119 -17.74 -17.55 5.47
N SER A 120 -18.58 -18.35 4.83
CA SER A 120 -18.39 -19.80 4.76
C SER A 120 -17.17 -20.18 3.92
N ASP A 121 -16.77 -19.30 2.99
CA ASP A 121 -15.65 -19.57 2.08
C ASP A 121 -14.30 -19.19 2.69
N PHE A 122 -14.29 -18.45 3.81
CA PHE A 122 -13.04 -17.99 4.44
C PHE A 122 -13.15 -17.72 5.94
N ASN A 123 -12.34 -18.46 6.71
CA ASN A 123 -12.31 -18.46 8.18
C ASN A 123 -11.10 -17.75 8.78
N GLY A 124 -10.72 -16.58 8.24
CA GLY A 124 -9.61 -15.77 8.77
C GLY A 124 -10.07 -14.62 9.67
N PHE A 125 -9.26 -14.32 10.68
CA PHE A 125 -9.52 -13.29 11.67
C PHE A 125 -8.38 -12.26 11.74
N ILE A 126 -8.75 -11.03 12.10
CA ILE A 126 -7.81 -9.93 12.38
C ILE A 126 -8.04 -9.39 13.79
N MET A 127 -6.97 -8.87 14.39
CA MET A 127 -7.02 -8.22 15.69
C MET A 127 -7.22 -6.71 15.52
N ILE A 128 -8.29 -6.18 16.10
CA ILE A 128 -8.55 -4.73 16.13
C ILE A 128 -8.35 -4.21 17.56
N PRO A 129 -7.56 -3.14 17.75
CA PRO A 129 -7.44 -2.49 19.05
C PRO A 129 -8.71 -1.69 19.37
N ILE A 130 -9.26 -1.89 20.57
CA ILE A 130 -10.34 -1.10 21.16
C ILE A 130 -9.75 -0.31 22.32
N VAL A 131 -9.79 1.01 22.22
CA VAL A 131 -9.30 1.91 23.28
C VAL A 131 -10.49 2.37 24.12
N ALA A 132 -10.50 1.98 25.40
CA ALA A 132 -11.48 2.43 26.38
C ALA A 132 -10.75 3.18 27.50
N GLY A 133 -10.79 4.52 27.44
CA GLY A 133 -10.02 5.38 28.36
C GLY A 133 -8.51 5.20 28.15
N LYS A 134 -7.80 4.71 29.18
CA LYS A 134 -6.36 4.44 29.14
C LYS A 134 -6.00 2.97 28.85
N VAL A 135 -6.99 2.11 28.64
CA VAL A 135 -6.77 0.67 28.42
C VAL A 135 -7.00 0.36 26.94
N THR A 136 -6.01 -0.30 26.33
CA THR A 136 -6.13 -0.87 24.98
C THR A 136 -6.39 -2.36 25.12
N THR A 137 -7.56 -2.82 24.71
CA THR A 137 -7.87 -4.25 24.55
C THR A 137 -7.87 -4.59 23.06
N PHE A 138 -7.69 -5.87 22.72
CA PHE A 138 -7.78 -6.31 21.33
C PHE A 138 -8.95 -7.26 21.17
N THR A 139 -9.76 -7.04 20.13
CA THR A 139 -10.86 -7.93 19.76
C THR A 139 -10.56 -8.59 18.44
N MET A 140 -10.80 -9.90 18.38
CA MET A 140 -10.65 -10.70 17.18
C MET A 140 -11.97 -10.64 16.40
N ILE A 141 -11.91 -10.23 15.14
CA ILE A 141 -13.08 -10.20 14.26
C ILE A 141 -12.79 -10.94 12.95
N PRO A 142 -13.80 -11.56 12.31
CA PRO A 142 -13.63 -12.11 10.96
C PRO A 142 -13.20 -11.00 9.99
N ILE A 143 -12.17 -11.24 9.18
CA ILE A 143 -11.66 -10.21 8.27
C ILE A 143 -12.72 -9.79 7.23
N VAL A 144 -13.55 -10.74 6.80
CA VAL A 144 -14.67 -10.56 5.87
C VAL A 144 -15.76 -9.62 6.41
N ASP A 145 -15.77 -9.28 7.70
CA ASP A 145 -16.70 -8.30 8.26
C ASP A 145 -16.29 -6.86 7.93
N THR A 146 -14.98 -6.59 7.87
CA THR A 146 -14.42 -5.24 7.68
C THR A 146 -13.79 -5.03 6.31
N TYR A 147 -13.40 -6.12 5.64
CA TYR A 147 -12.72 -6.09 4.35
C TYR A 147 -13.51 -6.82 3.26
N ASP A 148 -13.33 -6.38 2.02
CA ASP A 148 -13.53 -7.22 0.85
C ASP A 148 -12.25 -8.05 0.66
N VAL A 149 -12.40 -9.38 0.66
CA VAL A 149 -11.29 -10.34 0.63
C VAL A 149 -11.23 -11.01 -0.74
N TYR A 150 -10.03 -11.19 -1.24
CA TYR A 150 -9.75 -11.82 -2.53
C TYR A 150 -8.61 -12.81 -2.38
N GLU A 151 -8.64 -13.83 -3.22
CA GLU A 151 -7.46 -14.63 -3.52
C GLU A 151 -6.81 -14.05 -4.77
N ILE A 152 -5.55 -13.62 -4.68
CA ILE A 152 -4.78 -13.21 -5.86
C ILE A 152 -3.98 -14.40 -6.38
N VAL A 153 -4.12 -14.68 -7.67
CA VAL A 153 -3.52 -15.84 -8.34
C VAL A 153 -2.48 -15.39 -9.35
N ALA A 154 -1.29 -15.99 -9.30
CA ALA A 154 -0.28 -15.88 -10.34
C ALA A 154 0.36 -17.25 -10.57
N ASP A 155 0.42 -17.67 -11.82
CA ASP A 155 0.89 -18.98 -12.24
C ASP A 155 0.11 -20.13 -11.57
N LYS A 156 0.63 -20.71 -10.48
CA LYS A 156 -0.02 -21.77 -9.68
C LYS A 156 -0.13 -21.41 -8.20
N ASP A 157 0.37 -20.24 -7.81
CA ASP A 157 0.41 -19.79 -6.43
C ASP A 157 -0.74 -18.83 -6.15
N THR A 158 -1.23 -18.87 -4.91
CA THR A 158 -2.27 -17.97 -4.45
C THR A 158 -1.89 -17.29 -3.14
N PHE A 159 -2.44 -16.10 -2.92
CA PHE A 159 -2.25 -15.37 -1.67
C PHE A 159 -3.48 -14.54 -1.31
N ILE A 160 -3.71 -14.35 -0.01
CA ILE A 160 -4.86 -13.58 0.47
C ILE A 160 -4.55 -12.10 0.45
N ILE A 161 -5.41 -11.35 -0.22
CA ILE A 161 -5.40 -9.89 -0.22
C ILE A 161 -6.75 -9.37 0.26
N ALA A 162 -6.73 -8.21 0.90
CA ALA A 162 -7.94 -7.62 1.45
C ALA A 162 -7.89 -6.10 1.36
N HIS A 163 -8.99 -5.44 1.03
CA HIS A 163 -9.11 -4.00 1.16
C HIS A 163 -10.36 -3.61 1.95
N ALA A 164 -10.31 -2.48 2.66
CA ALA A 164 -11.44 -2.03 3.45
C ALA A 164 -12.73 -1.95 2.60
N LYS A 165 -13.85 -2.39 3.18
CA LYS A 165 -15.18 -2.30 2.55
C LYS A 165 -15.54 -0.85 2.21
N GLY A 166 -16.45 -0.69 1.25
CA GLY A 166 -16.89 0.62 0.76
C GLY A 166 -15.92 1.26 -0.25
N SER A 167 -14.80 0.60 -0.57
CA SER A 167 -13.99 0.94 -1.74
C SER A 167 -14.54 0.25 -2.99
N GLN A 168 -14.15 0.73 -4.18
CA GLN A 168 -14.42 0.04 -5.44
C GLN A 168 -13.86 -1.40 -5.39
N LYS A 169 -14.54 -2.36 -6.03
CA LYS A 169 -14.02 -3.73 -6.14
C LYS A 169 -12.77 -3.78 -7.03
N LEU A 170 -11.86 -4.71 -6.75
CA LEU A 170 -10.73 -4.99 -7.64
C LEU A 170 -11.25 -5.63 -8.94
N PRO A 171 -10.66 -5.28 -10.10
CA PRO A 171 -11.04 -5.88 -11.38
C PRO A 171 -10.51 -7.31 -11.49
N GLU A 172 -11.28 -8.21 -12.11
CA GLU A 172 -10.89 -9.61 -12.36
C GLU A 172 -9.92 -9.73 -13.56
N GLN A 173 -8.84 -8.95 -13.53
CA GLN A 173 -7.78 -8.94 -14.55
C GLN A 173 -6.40 -8.92 -13.89
N ARG A 174 -5.35 -9.13 -14.66
CA ARG A 174 -3.98 -9.08 -14.14
C ARG A 174 -3.64 -7.64 -13.73
N ILE A 175 -3.35 -7.45 -12.45
CA ILE A 175 -3.02 -6.14 -11.86
C ILE A 175 -1.81 -6.28 -10.93
N LYS A 176 -1.16 -5.15 -10.63
CA LYS A 176 -0.31 -5.04 -9.44
C LYS A 176 -1.14 -4.49 -8.30
N VAL A 177 -1.05 -5.14 -7.14
CA VAL A 177 -1.62 -4.64 -5.89
C VAL A 177 -0.50 -4.28 -4.93
N ALA A 178 -0.71 -3.22 -4.17
CA ALA A 178 0.25 -2.70 -3.24
C ALA A 178 -0.39 -2.41 -1.90
N GLY A 179 0.25 -2.87 -0.84
CA GLY A 179 -0.32 -2.81 0.49
C GLY A 179 0.70 -2.99 1.60
N VAL A 180 0.18 -3.23 2.80
CA VAL A 180 0.98 -3.54 3.99
C VAL A 180 0.73 -4.98 4.39
N LEU A 181 1.80 -5.75 4.55
CA LEU A 181 1.70 -7.16 4.94
C LEU A 181 1.29 -7.26 6.41
N LYS A 182 0.23 -8.00 6.69
CA LYS A 182 -0.37 -8.13 8.01
C LYS A 182 -0.58 -9.59 8.39
N GLU A 183 -0.75 -9.79 9.69
CA GLU A 183 -1.00 -11.09 10.29
C GLU A 183 -2.48 -11.48 10.14
N LEU A 184 -2.74 -12.71 9.69
CA LEU A 184 -4.04 -13.35 9.66
C LEU A 184 -4.04 -14.52 10.64
N LYS A 185 -5.05 -14.58 11.52
CA LYS A 185 -5.19 -15.69 12.47
C LYS A 185 -6.32 -16.62 12.05
N SER A 186 -6.12 -17.92 12.14
CA SER A 186 -7.18 -18.90 11.86
C SER A 186 -8.00 -19.21 13.11
N LYS A 187 -7.40 -19.14 14.32
CA LYS A 187 -8.09 -19.28 15.62
C LYS A 187 -7.51 -18.37 16.73
N LYS A 188 -8.27 -18.24 17.83
CA LYS A 188 -8.00 -17.35 18.98
C LYS A 188 -6.67 -17.63 19.69
N ASP A 189 -6.30 -18.91 19.81
CA ASP A 189 -5.15 -19.37 20.62
C ASP A 189 -4.02 -20.00 19.77
N GLU A 190 -4.04 -19.76 18.45
CA GLU A 190 -3.08 -20.35 17.53
C GLU A 190 -1.78 -19.53 17.50
N THR A 191 -0.64 -20.22 17.64
CA THR A 191 0.70 -19.62 17.56
C THR A 191 1.17 -19.45 16.12
N THR A 192 0.62 -20.22 15.19
CA THR A 192 0.89 -20.09 13.76
C THR A 192 -0.11 -19.13 13.13
N SER A 193 0.39 -17.99 12.68
CA SER A 193 -0.37 -17.04 11.89
C SER A 193 0.03 -17.08 10.43
N GLU A 194 -0.97 -16.92 9.58
CA GLU A 194 -0.77 -16.69 8.16
C GLU A 194 -0.54 -15.19 7.92
N LYS A 195 -0.19 -14.84 6.68
CA LYS A 195 -0.01 -13.46 6.25
C LYS A 195 -1.08 -13.13 5.22
N TYR A 196 -1.54 -11.89 5.22
CA TYR A 196 -2.35 -11.33 4.14
C TYR A 196 -1.87 -9.93 3.79
N LEU A 197 -2.15 -9.48 2.58
CA LEU A 197 -1.82 -8.11 2.15
C LEU A 197 -3.04 -7.22 2.33
N GLU A 198 -2.95 -6.22 3.20
CA GLU A 198 -3.94 -5.14 3.24
C GLU A 198 -3.67 -4.17 2.09
N VAL A 199 -4.46 -4.27 1.03
CA VAL A 199 -4.30 -3.52 -0.21
C VAL A 199 -4.76 -2.09 -0.03
N VAL A 200 -3.84 -1.17 -0.34
CA VAL A 200 -4.07 0.27 -0.33
C VAL A 200 -4.25 0.78 -1.75
N TYR A 201 -3.44 0.28 -2.68
CA TYR A 201 -3.41 0.71 -4.06
C TYR A 201 -3.40 -0.45 -5.03
N TYR A 202 -3.82 -0.20 -6.27
CA TYR A 202 -3.60 -1.11 -7.38
C TYR A 202 -3.28 -0.32 -8.65
N LEU A 203 -2.62 -0.96 -9.62
CA LEU A 203 -2.48 -0.46 -10.98
C LEU A 203 -2.83 -1.55 -11.99
N ASP A 204 -3.39 -1.14 -13.13
CA ASP A 204 -3.60 -2.02 -14.26
C ASP A 204 -2.27 -2.23 -15.01
N LEU A 205 -2.06 -3.45 -15.50
CA LEU A 205 -0.89 -3.81 -16.30
C LEU A 205 -1.18 -3.76 -17.80
#